data_AF-A0A0U4BF53-F1
#
_entry.id   AF-A0A0U4BF53-F1
#
_cell.length_a   1.000
_cell.length_b   1.000
_cell.length_c   1.000
_cell.angle_alpha   90.00
_cell.angle_beta   90.00
_cell.angle_gamma   90.00
#
_symmetry.space_group_name_H-M   'P 1'
#
loop_
_entity.id
_entity.type
_entity.pdbx_description
1 polymer ?
#
loop_
_entity_poly.entity_id
_entity_poly.type
_entity_poly.pdbx_seq_one_letter_code
_entity_poly.pdbx_strand_id
1 'polypeptide(L)'
;MLAVIGLALLTGCGGTSGTESGAADASASPSASATVPSLDPSNPCPALTGDDGLVDRALAGADLSGDERQSLQDTLFAVVSSGPKDLQDPVGQLVDYLDDPEAYQPLDGGSDDEVTAAAKAIRSACS
;
A
#
# COMPACT_ATOMS: atom_id res chain seq x y z
N MET A 1 57.95 16.09 0.01
CA MET A 1 58.25 14.64 -0.14
C MET A 1 57.14 14.02 -0.99
N LEU A 2 57.51 13.44 -2.14
CA LEU A 2 56.68 12.56 -2.97
C LEU A 2 56.72 11.12 -2.43
N ALA A 3 55.59 10.40 -2.49
CA ALA A 3 55.40 8.93 -2.64
C ALA A 3 53.89 8.67 -2.43
N VAL A 4 53.01 8.30 -3.38
CA VAL A 4 52.89 7.16 -4.33
C VAL A 4 52.98 5.77 -3.68
N ILE A 5 52.00 4.92 -4.04
CA ILE A 5 51.94 3.44 -3.97
C ILE A 5 51.40 2.89 -2.61
N GLY A 6 50.39 2.01 -2.54
CA GLY A 6 50.02 1.02 -3.53
C GLY A 6 48.66 0.31 -3.35
N LEU A 7 48.40 -0.43 -4.42
CA LEU A 7 47.23 -1.19 -4.82
C LEU A 7 47.30 -2.65 -4.30
N ALA A 8 46.12 -3.16 -3.94
CA ALA A 8 45.64 -4.56 -3.96
C ALA A 8 46.43 -5.71 -3.30
N LEU A 9 45.71 -6.49 -2.49
CA LEU A 9 45.79 -7.96 -2.51
C LEU A 9 44.38 -8.56 -2.38
N LEU A 10 43.82 -8.94 -3.53
CA LEU A 10 42.83 -10.01 -3.68
C LEU A 10 43.56 -11.35 -3.53
N THR A 11 43.15 -12.22 -2.59
CA THR A 11 43.50 -13.65 -2.62
C THR A 11 42.42 -14.51 -1.96
N GLY A 12 41.92 -15.50 -2.72
CA GLY A 12 41.22 -16.71 -2.23
C GLY A 12 39.87 -16.91 -2.91
N CYS A 13 39.75 -17.43 -4.15
CA CYS A 13 40.15 -18.74 -4.71
C CYS A 13 39.31 -19.92 -4.19
N GLY A 14 38.46 -20.47 -5.06
CA GLY A 14 37.72 -21.71 -4.86
C GLY A 14 36.66 -21.92 -5.94
N GLY A 15 37.09 -22.23 -7.17
CA GLY A 15 36.20 -22.53 -8.29
C GLY A 15 35.79 -24.01 -8.36
N THR A 16 34.64 -24.28 -8.98
CA THR A 16 34.38 -25.52 -9.73
C THR A 16 33.48 -25.21 -10.92
N SER A 17 33.88 -25.79 -12.05
CA SER A 17 33.41 -25.58 -13.42
C SER A 17 31.96 -25.97 -13.67
N GLY A 18 31.30 -25.29 -14.62
CA GLY A 18 30.24 -25.94 -15.42
C GLY A 18 29.11 -25.03 -15.91
N THR A 19 29.10 -24.84 -17.23
CA THR A 19 27.93 -24.66 -18.13
C THR A 19 27.40 -23.24 -18.36
N GLU A 20 27.55 -22.81 -19.61
CA GLU A 20 26.79 -21.77 -20.28
C GLU A 20 25.29 -22.05 -20.18
N SER A 21 24.47 -21.02 -19.91
CA SER A 21 23.21 -20.68 -20.59
C SER A 21 22.42 -19.71 -19.72
N GLY A 22 21.96 -18.62 -20.32
CA GLY A 22 21.19 -17.60 -19.63
C GLY A 22 19.92 -18.17 -19.00
N ALA A 23 19.61 -17.67 -17.81
CA ALA A 23 18.25 -17.56 -17.33
C ALA A 23 18.23 -16.36 -16.37
N ALA A 24 17.72 -15.24 -16.89
CA ALA A 24 16.79 -14.46 -16.09
C ALA A 24 15.72 -15.44 -15.59
N ASP A 25 15.39 -15.45 -14.30
CA ASP A 25 14.01 -15.30 -13.88
C ASP A 25 13.87 -15.21 -12.35
N ALA A 26 12.97 -14.30 -11.98
CA ALA A 26 12.32 -14.06 -10.71
C ALA A 26 12.57 -15.04 -9.56
N SER A 27 13.21 -14.53 -8.50
CA SER A 27 12.83 -14.93 -7.14
C SER A 27 11.63 -14.09 -6.70
N ALA A 28 10.51 -14.29 -7.39
CA ALA A 28 9.22 -13.85 -6.90
C ALA A 28 8.86 -14.79 -5.75
N SER A 29 9.03 -14.32 -4.52
CA SER A 29 8.27 -14.89 -3.40
C SER A 29 6.80 -14.85 -3.82
N PRO A 30 6.04 -15.94 -3.70
CA PRO A 30 4.60 -15.86 -3.81
C PRO A 30 4.12 -15.16 -2.56
N SER A 31 4.23 -13.82 -2.52
CA SER A 31 3.31 -13.01 -1.74
C SER A 31 1.95 -13.52 -2.13
N ALA A 32 1.24 -14.13 -1.18
CA ALA A 32 -0.14 -14.48 -1.32
C ALA A 32 -0.82 -13.20 -1.82
N SER A 33 -1.07 -13.14 -3.13
CA SER A 33 -1.88 -12.11 -3.72
C SER A 33 -3.26 -12.43 -3.19
N ALA A 34 -3.57 -11.92 -2.00
CA ALA A 34 -4.91 -11.50 -1.69
C ALA A 34 -5.34 -10.79 -2.96
N THR A 35 -6.24 -11.44 -3.70
CA THR A 35 -6.71 -10.92 -4.99
C THR A 35 -7.25 -9.55 -4.64
N VAL A 36 -6.46 -8.52 -4.94
CA VAL A 36 -6.87 -7.14 -4.72
C VAL A 36 -8.10 -7.02 -5.60
N PRO A 37 -9.29 -6.73 -5.03
CA PRO A 37 -10.50 -6.59 -5.82
C PRO A 37 -10.16 -5.62 -6.94
N SER A 38 -10.33 -6.08 -8.18
CA SER A 38 -9.92 -5.29 -9.34
C SER A 38 -10.72 -4.00 -9.31
N LEU A 39 -10.04 -2.89 -9.05
CA LEU A 39 -10.66 -1.58 -8.99
C LEU A 39 -11.01 -1.15 -10.40
N ASP A 40 -12.30 -1.04 -10.68
CA ASP A 40 -12.76 -0.31 -11.86
C ASP A 40 -12.80 1.19 -11.52
N PRO A 41 -11.93 2.03 -12.11
CA PRO A 41 -11.90 3.45 -11.78
C PRO A 41 -13.16 4.20 -12.23
N SER A 42 -13.93 3.65 -13.18
CA SER A 42 -15.19 4.25 -13.65
C SER A 42 -16.35 3.97 -12.70
N ASN A 43 -16.26 2.89 -11.91
CA ASN A 43 -17.21 2.54 -10.87
C ASN A 43 -16.51 1.83 -9.69
N PRO A 44 -15.87 2.59 -8.78
CA PRO A 44 -15.12 2.02 -7.66
C PRO A 44 -16.03 1.52 -6.51
N CYS A 45 -17.33 1.82 -6.54
CA CYS A 45 -18.25 1.56 -5.45
C CYS A 45 -18.34 0.10 -5.00
N PRO A 46 -18.40 -0.91 -5.89
CA PRO A 46 -18.41 -2.31 -5.48
C PRO A 46 -17.17 -2.72 -4.67
N ALA A 47 -16.00 -2.12 -4.96
CA ALA A 47 -14.78 -2.37 -4.22
C ALA A 47 -14.71 -1.56 -2.91
N LEU A 48 -15.23 -0.33 -2.91
CA LEU A 48 -15.23 0.54 -1.72
C LEU A 48 -16.18 0.04 -0.63
N THR A 49 -17.41 -0.34 -0.99
CA THR A 49 -18.51 -0.61 -0.04
C THR A 49 -19.05 -2.04 -0.10
N GLY A 50 -18.44 -2.93 -0.89
CA GLY A 50 -18.81 -4.34 -0.90
C GLY A 50 -18.47 -5.06 0.41
N ASP A 51 -18.76 -6.36 0.48
CA ASP A 51 -18.32 -7.21 1.59
C ASP A 51 -16.78 -7.16 1.71
N ASP A 52 -16.28 -6.90 2.93
CA ASP A 52 -14.86 -6.64 3.19
C ASP A 52 -14.27 -5.52 2.30
N GLY A 53 -15.12 -4.53 1.97
CA GLY A 53 -14.77 -3.40 1.12
C GLY A 53 -13.63 -2.56 1.68
N LEU A 54 -13.00 -1.78 0.78
CA LEU A 54 -11.83 -0.99 1.12
C LEU A 54 -12.09 0.00 2.28
N VAL A 55 -13.32 0.49 2.44
CA VAL A 55 -13.71 1.36 3.56
C VAL A 55 -13.60 0.64 4.90
N ASP A 56 -14.18 -0.54 5.04
CA ASP A 56 -14.16 -1.30 6.30
C ASP A 56 -12.75 -1.79 6.64
N ARG A 57 -11.97 -2.18 5.62
CA ARG A 57 -10.54 -2.48 5.80
C ARG A 57 -9.73 -1.26 6.21
N ALA A 58 -10.04 -0.08 5.66
CA ALA A 58 -9.35 1.15 6.01
C ALA A 58 -9.62 1.52 7.47
N LEU A 59 -10.85 1.40 7.94
CA LEU A 59 -11.22 1.64 9.34
C LEU A 59 -10.50 0.71 10.32
N ALA A 60 -10.24 -0.54 9.93
CA ALA A 60 -9.41 -1.48 10.68
C ALA A 60 -7.89 -1.21 10.55
N GLY A 61 -7.49 -0.14 9.86
CA GLY A 61 -6.10 0.15 9.47
C GLY A 61 -5.10 0.28 10.62
N ALA A 62 -5.57 0.65 11.82
CA ALA A 62 -4.72 0.69 13.01
C ALA A 62 -4.21 -0.69 13.44
N ASP A 63 -4.96 -1.75 13.15
CA ASP A 63 -4.61 -3.14 13.49
C ASP A 63 -3.86 -3.88 12.37
N LEU A 64 -3.72 -3.26 11.19
CA LEU A 64 -3.03 -3.85 10.04
C LEU A 64 -1.51 -3.78 10.18
N SER A 65 -0.81 -4.76 9.60
CA SER A 65 0.63 -4.66 9.42
C SER A 65 1.00 -3.53 8.45
N GLY A 66 2.25 -3.05 8.52
CA GLY A 66 2.72 -1.94 7.67
C GLY A 66 2.58 -2.21 6.17
N ASP A 67 2.89 -3.44 5.72
CA ASP A 67 2.78 -3.83 4.31
C ASP A 67 1.31 -3.90 3.84
N GLU A 68 0.42 -4.43 4.69
CA GLU A 68 -1.02 -4.49 4.39
C GLU A 68 -1.64 -3.09 4.32
N ARG A 69 -1.23 -2.22 5.24
CA ARG A 69 -1.66 -0.83 5.29
C ARG A 69 -1.18 -0.04 4.07
N GLN A 70 0.09 -0.19 3.68
CA GLN A 70 0.63 0.44 2.47
C GLN A 70 -0.10 -0.02 1.21
N SER A 71 -0.32 -1.32 1.06
CA SER A 71 -1.05 -1.89 -0.08
C SER A 71 -2.48 -1.36 -0.18
N LEU A 72 -3.15 -1.20 0.97
CA LEU A 72 -4.48 -0.61 1.04
C LEU A 72 -4.48 0.89 0.69
N GLN A 73 -3.49 1.63 1.19
CA GLN A 73 -3.29 3.04 0.89
C GLN A 73 -3.09 3.27 -0.61
N ASP A 74 -2.22 2.50 -1.26
CA ASP A 74 -1.97 2.58 -2.71
C ASP A 74 -3.24 2.31 -3.53
N THR A 75 -4.02 1.33 -3.08
CA THR A 75 -5.30 0.95 -3.69
C THR A 75 -6.32 2.09 -3.60
N LEU A 76 -6.45 2.74 -2.43
CA LEU A 76 -7.34 3.90 -2.24
C LEU A 76 -6.83 5.13 -2.99
N PHE A 77 -5.51 5.36 -3.06
CA PHE A 77 -4.92 6.47 -3.80
C PHE A 77 -5.24 6.39 -5.31
N ALA A 78 -5.36 5.19 -5.88
CA ALA A 78 -5.81 5.00 -7.26
C ALA A 78 -7.23 5.54 -7.48
N VAL A 79 -8.12 5.38 -6.50
CA VAL A 79 -9.49 5.93 -6.53
C VAL A 79 -9.46 7.45 -6.40
N VAL A 80 -8.61 8.02 -5.54
CA VAL A 80 -8.44 9.49 -5.46
C VAL A 80 -7.96 10.06 -6.79
N SER A 81 -7.00 9.40 -7.44
CA SER A 81 -6.37 9.90 -8.66
C SER A 81 -7.23 9.79 -9.90
N SER A 82 -8.05 8.72 -10.00
CA SER A 82 -8.74 8.35 -11.24
C SER A 82 -10.25 8.18 -11.11
N GLY A 83 -10.78 8.22 -9.88
CA GLY A 83 -12.19 7.97 -9.59
C GLY A 83 -13.09 9.21 -9.68
N PRO A 84 -14.40 9.02 -9.41
CA PRO A 84 -15.41 10.08 -9.37
C PRO A 84 -15.05 11.19 -8.38
N LYS A 85 -15.30 12.46 -8.76
CA LYS A 85 -14.89 13.64 -7.97
C LYS A 85 -15.49 13.67 -6.55
N ASP A 86 -16.71 13.18 -6.43
CA ASP A 86 -17.48 13.02 -5.20
C ASP A 86 -16.88 12.00 -4.21
N LEU A 87 -15.99 11.13 -4.69
CA LEU A 87 -15.27 10.16 -3.87
C LEU A 87 -13.84 10.58 -3.55
N GLN A 88 -13.22 11.49 -4.30
CA GLN A 88 -11.80 11.82 -4.16
C GLN A 88 -11.45 12.33 -2.76
N ASP A 89 -12.23 13.28 -2.26
CA ASP A 89 -12.02 13.90 -0.94
C ASP A 89 -12.22 12.90 0.21
N PRO A 90 -13.37 12.20 0.32
CA PRO A 90 -13.55 11.27 1.44
C PRO A 90 -12.66 10.03 1.33
N VAL A 91 -12.29 9.57 0.12
CA VAL A 91 -11.29 8.49 -0.02
C VAL A 91 -9.89 9.00 0.34
N GLY A 92 -9.56 10.26 0.02
CA GLY A 92 -8.32 10.91 0.45
C GLY A 92 -8.19 10.93 1.97
N GLN A 93 -9.29 11.20 2.68
CA GLN A 93 -9.30 11.14 4.14
C GLN A 93 -8.96 9.75 4.70
N LEU A 94 -9.39 8.68 4.01
CA LEU A 94 -9.00 7.30 4.37
C LEU A 94 -7.53 7.02 4.07
N VAL A 95 -6.97 7.59 2.99
CA VAL A 95 -5.54 7.50 2.65
C VAL A 95 -4.69 8.16 3.73
N ASP A 96 -5.10 9.35 4.19
CA ASP A 96 -4.40 10.10 5.25
C ASP A 96 -4.48 9.37 6.59
N TYR A 97 -5.63 8.77 6.91
CA TYR A 97 -5.78 7.92 8.10
C TYR A 97 -4.83 6.72 8.10
N LEU A 98 -4.64 6.08 6.94
CA LEU A 98 -3.73 4.94 6.82
C LEU A 98 -2.26 5.34 6.87
N ASP A 99 -1.92 6.60 6.57
CA ASP A 99 -0.56 7.13 6.68
C ASP A 99 -0.16 7.26 8.16
N ASP A 100 -1.02 7.89 8.96
CA ASP A 100 -0.77 8.16 10.38
C ASP A 100 -2.03 7.89 11.23
N PRO A 101 -2.38 6.63 11.49
CA PRO A 101 -3.60 6.29 12.24
C PRO A 101 -3.56 6.79 13.69
N GLU A 102 -2.36 7.04 14.25
CA GLU A 102 -2.21 7.57 15.60
C GLU A 102 -2.63 9.04 15.69
N ALA A 103 -2.45 9.83 14.62
CA ALA A 103 -2.91 11.22 14.55
C ALA A 103 -4.44 11.37 14.52
N TYR A 104 -5.16 10.31 14.15
CA TYR A 104 -6.62 10.27 14.05
C TYR A 104 -7.30 9.56 15.22
N GLN A 105 -6.56 9.11 16.23
CA GLN A 105 -7.18 8.55 17.42
C GLN A 105 -7.88 9.66 18.22
N PRO A 106 -9.17 9.52 18.54
CA PRO A 106 -9.86 10.52 19.34
C PRO A 106 -9.24 10.59 20.73
N LEU A 107 -8.74 11.77 21.11
CA LEU A 107 -8.16 12.05 22.43
C LEU A 107 -9.13 11.74 23.59
N ASP A 108 -10.44 11.72 23.33
CA ASP A 108 -11.51 11.48 24.31
C ASP A 108 -12.53 10.40 23.86
N GLY A 109 -12.21 9.57 22.87
CA GLY A 109 -13.10 8.49 22.39
C GLY A 109 -14.40 8.94 21.68
N GLY A 110 -14.47 10.20 21.23
CA GLY A 110 -15.64 10.75 20.54
C GLY A 110 -15.71 10.33 19.07
N SER A 111 -16.77 9.61 18.71
CA SER A 111 -17.00 8.99 17.38
C SER A 111 -17.32 9.97 16.22
N ASP A 112 -17.00 11.26 16.38
CA ASP A 112 -17.13 12.30 15.35
C ASP A 112 -15.80 12.53 14.62
N ASP A 113 -15.02 11.45 14.45
CA ASP A 113 -13.73 11.46 13.77
C ASP A 113 -13.92 11.68 12.27
N GLU A 114 -13.07 12.52 11.66
CA GLU A 114 -13.09 12.86 10.23
C GLU A 114 -13.13 11.59 9.33
N VAL A 115 -12.50 10.51 9.79
CA VAL A 115 -12.48 9.20 9.16
C VAL A 115 -13.88 8.55 9.11
N THR A 116 -14.66 8.67 10.18
CA THR A 116 -16.04 8.14 10.24
C THR A 116 -16.97 8.94 9.33
N ALA A 117 -16.79 10.27 9.28
CA ALA A 117 -17.53 11.13 8.36
C ALA A 117 -17.22 10.80 6.90
N ALA A 118 -15.94 10.59 6.57
CA ALA A 118 -15.49 10.17 5.25
C ALA A 118 -16.07 8.81 4.84
N ALA A 119 -16.02 7.81 5.73
CA ALA A 119 -16.62 6.50 5.48
C ALA A 119 -18.14 6.59 5.19
N LYS A 120 -18.86 7.46 5.92
CA LYS A 120 -20.28 7.71 5.67
C LYS A 120 -20.53 8.41 4.34
N ALA A 121 -19.69 9.36 3.96
CA ALA A 121 -19.78 10.06 2.67
C ALA A 121 -19.58 9.09 1.50
N ILE A 122 -18.57 8.20 1.57
CA ILE A 122 -18.33 7.18 0.54
C ILE A 122 -19.55 6.26 0.39
N ARG A 123 -20.07 5.74 1.51
CA ARG A 123 -21.27 4.88 1.50
C ARG A 123 -22.47 5.58 0.90
N SER A 124 -22.65 6.87 1.18
CA SER A 124 -23.73 7.67 0.60
C SER A 124 -23.56 7.91 -0.90
N ALA A 125 -22.34 8.10 -1.39
CA ALA A 125 -22.07 8.30 -2.81
C ALA A 125 -22.22 7.00 -3.63
N CYS A 126 -22.02 5.85 -2.98
CA CYS A 126 -22.13 4.53 -3.58
C CYS A 126 -23.51 3.86 -3.44
N SER A 127 -24.50 4.58 -2.89
CA SER A 127 -25.89 4.13 -2.70
C SER A 127 -26.80 4.45 -3.89
#